data_AF-A0A1F3WKZ2-F1
#
_entry.id   AF-A0A1F3WKZ2-F1
#
_cell.length_a   1.000
_cell.length_b   1.000
_cell.length_c   1.000
_cell.angle_alpha   90.00
_cell.angle_beta   90.00
_cell.angle_gamma   90.00
#
_symmetry.space_group_name_H-M   'P 1'
#
loop_
_entity.id
_entity.type
_entity.pdbx_description
1 polymer ?
#
loop_
_entity_poly.entity_id
_entity_poly.type
_entity_poly.pdbx_seq_one_letter_code
_entity_poly.pdbx_strand_id
1 'polypeptide(L)'
;MGDPDPGALAIFQFVHGKKFEDYEQDELLRSGVERKFEIIGEALNRIKNEDAAVLDKIRDYRNIVSFRNILAHGYDTIDDRIVWGIIEENLGNLLEDIKRLHGQ
;
A
#
# COMPACT_ATOMS: atom_id res chain seq x y z
N MET A 1 13.63 17.73 2.92
CA MET A 1 14.07 16.37 2.58
C MET A 1 12.82 15.50 2.69
N GLY A 2 12.04 15.43 1.60
CA GLY A 2 10.73 14.78 1.61
C GLY A 2 10.92 13.28 1.61
N ASP A 3 10.79 12.66 2.79
CA ASP A 3 10.81 11.21 2.90
C ASP A 3 9.75 10.60 1.95
N PRO A 4 10.04 9.48 1.28
CA PRO A 4 9.01 8.70 0.61
C PRO A 4 7.90 8.38 1.62
N ASP A 5 6.66 8.24 1.17
CA ASP A 5 5.54 7.86 2.05
C ASP A 5 6.01 6.74 3.00
N PRO A 6 6.08 7.02 4.32
CA PRO A 6 6.66 6.09 5.28
C PRO A 6 5.85 4.79 5.37
N GLY A 7 4.64 4.75 4.82
CA GLY A 7 3.84 3.54 4.66
C GLY A 7 4.41 2.57 3.63
N ALA A 8 4.60 3.02 2.39
CA ALA A 8 5.02 2.15 1.29
C ALA A 8 6.45 1.60 1.51
N LEU A 9 7.36 2.44 2.00
CA LEU A 9 8.72 2.00 2.31
C LEU A 9 8.73 0.98 3.46
N ALA A 10 7.88 1.16 4.47
CA ALA A 10 7.79 0.21 5.58
C ALA A 10 7.27 -1.16 5.11
N ILE A 11 6.23 -1.21 4.27
CA ILE A 11 5.75 -2.49 3.71
C ILE A 11 6.88 -3.19 2.97
N PHE A 12 7.63 -2.46 2.13
CA PHE A 12 8.74 -3.02 1.36
C PHE A 12 9.81 -3.63 2.27
N GLN A 13 10.13 -2.97 3.39
CA GLN A 13 11.08 -3.48 4.38
C GLN A 13 10.55 -4.70 5.13
N PHE A 14 9.27 -4.70 5.51
CA PHE A 14 8.65 -5.80 6.26
C PHE A 14 8.66 -7.11 5.47
N VAL A 15 8.38 -7.03 4.17
CA VAL A 15 8.28 -8.20 3.28
C VAL A 15 9.60 -8.52 2.57
N HIS A 16 10.67 -7.78 2.83
CA HIS A 16 11.94 -7.97 2.11
C HIS A 16 12.52 -9.36 2.35
N GLY A 17 12.73 -10.11 1.26
CA GLY A 17 13.25 -11.48 1.30
C GLY A 17 12.26 -12.51 1.86
N LYS A 18 10.99 -12.14 2.05
CA LYS A 18 9.91 -13.03 2.49
C LYS A 18 9.21 -13.64 1.28
N LYS A 19 8.71 -14.86 1.46
CA LYS A 19 7.75 -15.50 0.56
C LYS A 19 6.34 -15.37 1.13
N PHE A 20 5.35 -15.71 0.31
CA PHE A 20 3.96 -15.76 0.74
C PHE A 20 3.77 -16.61 2.00
N GLU A 21 4.42 -17.77 2.10
CA GLU A 21 4.25 -18.66 3.25
C GLU A 21 4.80 -18.04 4.55
N ASP A 22 5.85 -17.23 4.45
CA ASP A 22 6.38 -16.49 5.62
C ASP A 22 5.40 -15.41 6.08
N TYR A 23 4.69 -14.78 5.13
CA TYR A 23 3.66 -13.77 5.37
C TYR A 23 2.38 -14.39 5.96
N GLU A 24 1.89 -15.48 5.37
CA GLU A 24 0.67 -16.19 5.78
C GLU A 24 0.80 -16.83 7.18
N GLN A 25 2.00 -17.11 7.67
CA GLN A 25 2.22 -17.67 9.00
C GLN A 25 2.52 -16.64 10.09
N ASP A 26 2.75 -15.37 9.73
CA ASP A 26 3.13 -14.31 10.67
C ASP A 26 2.03 -13.25 10.81
N GLU A 27 1.18 -13.43 11.83
CA GLU A 27 0.05 -12.52 12.13
C GLU A 27 0.50 -11.06 12.37
N LEU A 28 1.67 -10.88 12.99
CA LEU A 28 2.19 -9.54 13.28
C LEU A 28 2.65 -8.85 11.99
N LEU A 29 3.31 -9.59 11.10
CA LEU A 29 3.68 -9.11 9.77
C LEU A 29 2.44 -8.71 8.97
N ARG A 30 1.40 -9.57 8.94
CA ARG A 30 0.14 -9.25 8.25
C ARG A 30 -0.51 -7.99 8.80
N SER A 31 -0.69 -7.92 10.11
CA SER A 31 -1.25 -6.75 10.79
C SER A 31 -0.45 -5.47 10.50
N GLY A 32 0.88 -5.57 10.46
CA GLY A 32 1.76 -4.47 10.13
C GLY A 32 1.57 -3.98 8.69
N VAL A 33 1.52 -4.90 7.73
CA VAL A 33 1.29 -4.61 6.31
C VAL A 33 -0.07 -3.97 6.09
N GLU A 34 -1.13 -4.57 6.63
CA GLU A 34 -2.50 -4.07 6.57
C GLU A 34 -2.58 -2.63 7.09
N ARG A 35 -2.02 -2.39 8.27
CA ARG A 35 -1.99 -1.05 8.88
C ARG A 35 -1.30 -0.02 8.00
N LYS A 36 -0.22 -0.39 7.29
CA LYS A 36 0.45 0.53 6.37
C LYS A 36 -0.38 0.78 5.11
N PHE A 37 -1.07 -0.22 4.57
CA PHE A 37 -2.00 -0.02 3.46
C PHE A 37 -3.18 0.89 3.81
N GLU A 38 -3.70 0.82 5.04
CA GLU A 38 -4.71 1.78 5.51
C GLU A 38 -4.21 3.22 5.44
N ILE A 39 -3.00 3.48 5.95
CA ILE A 39 -2.38 4.81 5.97
C ILE A 39 -2.17 5.33 4.56
N ILE A 40 -1.61 4.50 3.66
CA ILE A 40 -1.40 4.86 2.26
C ILE A 40 -2.75 5.18 1.59
N GLY A 41 -3.76 4.32 1.78
CA GLY A 41 -5.08 4.53 1.19
C GLY A 41 -5.77 5.80 1.70
N GLU A 42 -5.56 6.18 2.95
CA GLU A 42 -6.00 7.48 3.47
C GLU A 42 -5.26 8.66 2.82
N ALA A 43 -3.95 8.56 2.64
CA ALA A 43 -3.17 9.58 1.95
C ALA A 43 -3.65 9.77 0.51
N LEU A 44 -3.83 8.68 -0.24
CA LEU A 44 -4.36 8.71 -1.61
C LEU A 44 -5.77 9.32 -1.68
N ASN A 45 -6.64 9.01 -0.72
CA ASN A 45 -7.97 9.62 -0.65
C ASN A 45 -7.93 11.13 -0.36
N ARG A 46 -6.97 11.61 0.44
CA ARG A 46 -6.76 13.06 0.65
C ARG A 46 -6.32 13.73 -0.64
N ILE A 47 -5.31 13.17 -1.32
CA ILE A 47 -4.84 13.68 -2.62
C ILE A 47 -5.99 13.72 -3.62
N LYS A 48 -6.85 12.70 -3.67
CA LYS A 48 -8.04 12.69 -4.53
C LYS A 48 -8.95 13.91 -4.35
N ASN A 49 -9.14 14.34 -3.10
CA ASN A 49 -10.02 15.45 -2.77
C ASN A 49 -9.36 16.82 -2.99
N GLU A 50 -8.02 16.88 -2.92
CA GLU A 50 -7.24 18.11 -3.08
C GLU A 50 -6.86 18.36 -4.54
N ASP A 51 -6.31 17.35 -5.22
CA ASP A 51 -5.86 17.42 -6.61
C ASP A 51 -5.93 16.04 -7.29
N ALA A 52 -7.07 15.79 -7.96
CA ALA A 52 -7.29 14.56 -8.71
C ALA A 52 -6.28 14.36 -9.86
N ALA A 53 -5.72 15.44 -10.43
CA ALA A 53 -4.75 15.34 -11.51
C ALA A 53 -3.39 14.83 -11.03
N VAL A 54 -3.04 15.04 -9.75
CA VAL A 54 -1.87 14.40 -9.12
C VAL A 54 -2.13 12.92 -8.89
N LEU A 55 -3.33 12.56 -8.41
CA LEU A 55 -3.69 11.16 -8.17
C LEU A 55 -3.62 10.33 -9.45
N ASP A 56 -4.08 10.86 -10.58
CA ASP A 56 -4.03 10.16 -11.87
C ASP A 56 -2.59 9.93 -12.40
N LYS A 57 -1.58 10.53 -11.78
CA LYS A 57 -0.16 10.23 -12.05
C LYS A 57 0.35 9.02 -11.25
N ILE A 58 -0.38 8.54 -10.25
CA ILE A 58 -0.01 7.36 -9.46
C ILE A 58 -0.63 6.13 -10.14
N ARG A 59 0.19 5.16 -10.52
CA ARG A 59 -0.25 3.89 -11.10
C ARG A 59 -0.98 3.09 -10.04
N ASP A 60 -1.99 2.34 -10.49
CA ASP A 60 -2.74 1.39 -9.67
C ASP A 60 -3.35 1.93 -8.36
N TYR A 61 -3.46 3.26 -8.19
CA TYR A 61 -3.98 3.87 -6.97
C TYR A 61 -5.39 3.36 -6.61
N ARG A 62 -6.18 3.00 -7.63
CA ARG A 62 -7.53 2.45 -7.46
C ARG A 62 -7.51 1.10 -6.75
N ASN A 63 -6.51 0.27 -6.99
CA ASN A 63 -6.35 -1.02 -6.31
C ASN A 63 -6.04 -0.80 -4.83
N ILE A 64 -5.15 0.13 -4.52
CA ILE A 64 -4.78 0.47 -3.13
C ILE A 64 -5.96 1.10 -2.37
N VAL A 65 -6.69 2.02 -3.01
CA VAL A 65 -7.90 2.62 -2.42
C VAL A 65 -8.99 1.57 -2.19
N SER A 66 -9.19 0.66 -3.16
CA SER A 66 -10.16 -0.42 -3.03
C SER A 66 -9.77 -1.39 -1.91
N PHE A 67 -8.48 -1.73 -1.81
CA PHE A 67 -7.95 -2.57 -0.76
C PHE A 67 -8.13 -1.97 0.64
N ARG A 68 -7.85 -0.67 0.80
CA ARG A 68 -8.15 0.06 2.04
C ARG A 68 -9.64 0.03 2.38
N ASN A 69 -10.53 0.14 1.39
CA ASN A 69 -11.96 0.05 1.65
C ASN A 69 -12.36 -1.35 2.15
N ILE A 70 -11.73 -2.40 1.63
CA ILE A 70 -11.93 -3.78 2.11
C ILE A 70 -11.44 -3.91 3.56
N LEU A 71 -10.24 -3.41 3.88
CA LEU A 71 -9.69 -3.39 5.24
C LEU A 71 -10.61 -2.67 6.22
N ALA A 72 -11.08 -1.46 5.85
CA ALA A 72 -11.90 -0.62 6.71
C ALA A 72 -13.32 -1.15 6.96
N HIS A 73 -13.85 -2.04 6.10
CA HIS A 73 -15.19 -2.62 6.26
C HIS A 73 -15.19 -3.91 7.08
N GLY A 74 -14.03 -4.35 7.61
CA GLY A 74 -13.95 -5.39 8.64
C GLY A 74 -14.61 -6.71 8.25
N TYR A 75 -14.11 -7.37 7.20
CA TYR A 75 -14.59 -8.70 6.83
C TYR A 75 -13.88 -9.80 7.64
N ASP A 76 -14.64 -10.87 7.91
CA ASP A 76 -14.27 -12.03 8.72
C ASP A 76 -13.09 -12.87 8.19
N THR A 77 -12.48 -12.52 7.04
CA THR A 77 -11.19 -13.07 6.57
C THR A 77 -10.77 -12.33 5.30
N ILE A 78 -9.77 -11.47 5.39
CA ILE A 78 -9.08 -10.98 4.20
C ILE A 78 -8.26 -12.14 3.65
N ASP A 79 -8.38 -12.41 2.35
CA ASP A 79 -7.55 -13.43 1.72
C ASP A 79 -6.11 -12.90 1.61
N ASP A 80 -5.22 -13.48 2.42
CA ASP A 80 -3.80 -13.14 2.45
C ASP A 80 -3.15 -13.20 1.06
N ARG A 81 -3.65 -14.05 0.14
CA ARG A 81 -3.16 -14.12 -1.24
C ARG A 81 -3.46 -12.84 -2.01
N ILE A 82 -4.59 -12.21 -1.76
CA ILE A 82 -4.94 -10.93 -2.38
C ILE A 82 -3.99 -9.84 -1.87
N VAL A 83 -3.73 -9.80 -0.56
CA VAL A 83 -2.81 -8.82 0.03
C VAL A 83 -1.41 -8.99 -0.55
N TRP A 84 -0.93 -10.23 -0.62
CA TRP A 84 0.38 -10.54 -1.18
C TRP A 84 0.49 -10.16 -2.66
N GLY A 85 -0.55 -10.42 -3.47
CA GLY A 85 -0.59 -9.98 -4.86
C GLY A 85 -0.45 -8.46 -5.01
N ILE A 86 -1.13 -7.69 -4.17
CA ILE A 86 -1.01 -6.21 -4.15
C ILE A 86 0.41 -5.77 -3.77
N ILE A 87 1.04 -6.45 -2.81
CA ILE A 87 2.44 -6.20 -2.43
C ILE A 87 3.37 -6.42 -3.63
N GLU A 88 3.21 -7.53 -4.35
CA GLU A 88 4.08 -7.87 -5.48
C GLU A 88 3.86 -6.95 -6.70
N GLU A 89 2.60 -6.62 -7.00
CA GLU A 89 2.24 -5.89 -8.22
C GLU A 89 2.28 -4.37 -8.07
N ASN A 90 1.82 -3.83 -6.93
CA ASN A 90 1.55 -2.41 -6.81
C ASN A 90 2.58 -1.66 -5.95
N LEU A 91 3.24 -2.33 -5.01
CA LEU A 91 4.13 -1.64 -4.07
C LEU A 91 5.35 -1.03 -4.77
N GLY A 92 5.93 -1.75 -5.74
CA GLY A 92 7.04 -1.24 -6.55
C GLY A 92 6.65 0.01 -7.35
N ASN A 93 5.53 -0.05 -8.06
CA ASN A 93 4.99 1.07 -8.83
C ASN A 93 4.71 2.29 -7.94
N LEU A 94 4.09 2.06 -6.78
CA LEU A 94 3.77 3.12 -5.82
C LEU A 94 5.04 3.85 -5.33
N LEU A 95 6.08 3.09 -4.97
CA LEU A 95 7.35 3.68 -4.51
C LEU A 95 8.03 4.52 -5.61
N GLU A 96 8.00 4.05 -6.85
CA GLU A 96 8.51 4.80 -7.99
C GLU A 96 7.71 6.09 -8.24
N ASP A 97 6.39 6.01 -8.18
CA ASP A 97 5.51 7.15 -8.45
C ASP A 97 5.64 8.23 -7.37
N ILE A 98 5.73 7.84 -6.10
CA ILE A 98 6.02 8.76 -4.99
C ILE A 98 7.37 9.46 -5.20
N LYS A 99 8.43 8.71 -5.53
CA LYS A 99 9.75 9.28 -5.81
C LYS A 99 9.70 10.28 -6.95
N ARG A 100 8.97 9.96 -8.03
CA ARG A 100 8.81 10.84 -9.19
C ARG A 100 8.06 12.13 -8.85
N LEU A 101 7.03 12.06 -8.01
CA LEU A 101 6.26 13.22 -7.59
C LEU A 101 7.01 14.12 -6.59
N HIS A 102 7.89 13.54 -5.76
CA HIS A 102 8.70 14.27 -4.78
C HIS A 102 10.02 14.81 -5.35
N GLY A 103 10.45 14.32 -6.51
CA GLY A 103 11.67 14.74 -7.22
C GLY A 103 11.50 15.97 -8.12
N GLN A 104 10.40 16.73 -7.98
CA GLN A 104 10.16 18.01 -8.65
C GLN A 104 10.53 19.20 -7.75
#